data_AF-A0A5C3FHF0-F1
#
_entry.id   AF-A0A5C3FHF0-F1
#
_cell.length_a   1.000
_cell.length_b   1.000
_cell.length_c   1.000
_cell.angle_alpha   90.00
_cell.angle_beta   90.00
_cell.angle_gamma   90.00
#
_symmetry.space_group_name_H-M   'P 1'
#
loop_
_entity.id
_entity.type
_entity.pdbx_description
1 polymer ?
#
loop_
_entity_poly.entity_id
_entity_poly.type
_entity_poly.pdbx_seq_one_letter_code
_entity_poly.pdbx_strand_id
1 'polypeptide(L)'
;MPLVIPDATQVPTVVGDYSSVTTEALRGLNAETLVHEIKRLQDSVTRLEDSNRQIEQFVQETADELDDHDKAEMRNACTDNDATISKQNGVVEKLFDVLEEKTGQQDVQSHYGVSRPASAPEGSSDAVPMQEDAGGVFL
;
A
#
# COMPACT_ATOMS: atom_id res chain seq x y z
N MET A 1 -22.41 -32.52 -18.00
CA MET A 1 -21.76 -32.59 -16.67
C MET A 1 -21.64 -31.15 -16.16
N PRO A 2 -22.17 -30.79 -14.98
CA PRO A 2 -21.96 -29.46 -14.44
C PRO A 2 -20.49 -29.33 -13.99
N LEU A 3 -19.86 -28.22 -14.36
CA LEU A 3 -18.48 -27.88 -13.97
C LEU A 3 -18.46 -27.52 -12.48
N VAL A 4 -17.82 -28.36 -11.68
CA VAL A 4 -17.50 -28.09 -10.29
C VAL A 4 -16.27 -27.18 -10.29
N ILE A 5 -16.46 -25.89 -10.04
CA ILE A 5 -15.35 -24.97 -9.75
C ILE A 5 -15.00 -25.21 -8.27
N PRO A 6 -13.77 -25.66 -7.94
CA PRO A 6 -13.37 -25.77 -6.54
C PRO A 6 -13.39 -24.38 -5.90
N ASP A 7 -14.17 -24.25 -4.83
CA ASP A 7 -14.25 -23.07 -3.97
C ASP A 7 -12.91 -22.86 -3.27
N ALA A 8 -12.02 -22.10 -3.91
CA ALA A 8 -10.76 -21.64 -3.34
C ALA A 8 -10.90 -20.27 -2.65
N THR A 9 -12.13 -19.80 -2.41
CA THR A 9 -12.40 -18.41 -2.00
C THR A 9 -12.47 -18.15 -0.50
N GLN A 10 -12.13 -19.12 0.34
CA GLN A 10 -11.84 -18.86 1.76
C GLN A 10 -10.37 -18.49 1.98
N VAL A 11 -9.81 -17.62 1.13
CA VAL A 11 -8.72 -16.78 1.62
C VAL A 11 -9.39 -15.82 2.58
N PRO A 12 -9.01 -15.75 3.87
CA PRO A 12 -9.59 -14.79 4.81
C PRO A 12 -9.35 -13.39 4.25
N THR A 13 -10.36 -12.87 3.56
CA THR A 13 -10.39 -11.51 3.07
C THR A 13 -10.48 -10.67 4.33
N VAL A 14 -9.37 -10.03 4.73
CA VAL A 14 -9.35 -9.02 5.80
C VAL A 14 -10.10 -7.80 5.26
N VAL A 15 -11.42 -7.96 5.10
CA VAL A 15 -12.33 -6.99 4.49
C VAL A 15 -13.11 -6.39 5.62
N GLY A 16 -12.77 -5.16 5.96
CA GLY A 16 -13.61 -4.33 6.80
C GLY A 16 -12.85 -3.22 7.49
N ASP A 17 -11.71 -3.53 8.11
CA ASP A 17 -11.05 -2.55 8.97
C ASP A 17 -9.52 -2.68 8.97
N TYR A 18 -8.91 -2.13 7.92
CA TYR A 18 -7.46 -2.03 7.75
C TYR A 18 -6.76 -1.27 8.89
N SER A 19 -7.50 -0.51 9.70
CA SER A 19 -6.96 0.21 10.87
C SER A 19 -6.54 -0.73 12.01
N SER A 20 -7.08 -1.96 12.03
CA SER A 20 -6.85 -2.95 13.10
C SER A 20 -5.78 -4.01 12.77
N VAL A 21 -5.19 -3.96 11.57
CA VAL A 21 -4.22 -4.98 11.12
C VAL A 21 -2.88 -4.79 11.83
N THR A 22 -2.58 -5.71 12.75
CA THR A 22 -1.28 -5.80 13.43
C THR A 22 -0.32 -6.70 12.65
N THR A 23 0.97 -6.37 12.71
CA THR A 23 2.05 -7.17 12.09
C THR A 23 2.11 -8.59 12.65
N GLU A 24 1.76 -8.77 13.93
CA GLU A 24 1.71 -10.07 14.61
C GLU A 24 0.65 -11.00 14.01
N ALA A 25 -0.53 -10.47 13.68
CA ALA A 25 -1.58 -11.23 13.01
C ALA A 25 -1.15 -11.66 11.60
N LEU A 26 -0.44 -10.79 10.89
CA LEU A 26 0.09 -11.06 9.55
C LEU A 26 1.19 -12.14 9.56
N ARG A 27 2.04 -12.19 10.61
CA ARG A 27 3.12 -13.20 10.72
C ARG A 27 2.57 -14.63 10.78
N GLY A 28 1.35 -14.81 11.29
CA GLY A 28 0.64 -16.09 11.32
C GLY A 28 0.17 -16.59 9.95
N LEU A 29 0.16 -15.75 8.92
CA LEU A 29 -0.30 -16.10 7.57
C LEU A 29 0.83 -16.70 6.71
N ASN A 30 0.45 -17.47 5.70
CA ASN A 30 1.39 -18.04 4.73
C ASN A 30 1.83 -16.98 3.71
N ALA A 31 3.02 -17.17 3.13
CA ALA A 31 3.57 -16.24 2.13
C ALA A 31 2.63 -16.04 0.93
N GLU A 32 2.00 -17.10 0.43
CA GLU A 32 1.01 -17.01 -0.66
C GLU A 32 -0.20 -16.15 -0.29
N THR A 33 -0.67 -16.25 0.96
CA THR A 33 -1.78 -15.44 1.47
C THR A 33 -1.39 -13.97 1.54
N LEU A 34 -0.18 -13.66 2.01
CA LEU A 34 0.35 -12.29 2.05
C LEU A 34 0.47 -11.70 0.64
N VAL A 35 1.00 -12.45 -0.32
CA VAL A 35 1.12 -12.02 -1.73
C VAL A 35 -0.25 -11.79 -2.35
N HIS A 36 -1.22 -12.67 -2.12
CA HIS A 36 -2.57 -12.51 -2.61
C HIS A 36 -3.24 -11.25 -2.04
N GLU A 37 -3.04 -10.99 -0.74
CA GLU A 37 -3.53 -9.78 -0.08
C GLU A 37 -2.93 -8.52 -0.69
N ILE A 38 -1.60 -8.50 -0.89
CA ILE A 38 -0.88 -7.39 -1.53
C ILE A 38 -1.48 -7.08 -2.91
N LYS A 39 -1.69 -8.11 -3.74
CA LYS A 39 -2.28 -7.95 -5.09
C LYS A 39 -3.70 -7.39 -5.02
N ARG A 40 -4.54 -7.93 -4.12
CA ARG A 40 -5.91 -7.43 -3.93
C ARG A 40 -5.93 -5.96 -3.54
N LEU A 41 -5.03 -5.53 -2.65
CA LEU A 41 -4.92 -4.15 -2.21
C LEU A 41 -4.40 -3.24 -3.32
N GLN A 42 -3.40 -3.66 -4.09
CA GLN A 42 -2.92 -2.92 -5.26
C GLN A 42 -4.03 -2.73 -6.29
N ASP A 43 -4.79 -3.78 -6.61
CA ASP A 43 -5.94 -3.68 -7.51
C ASP A 43 -7.01 -2.71 -6.99
N SER A 44 -7.19 -2.66 -5.67
CA SER A 44 -8.11 -1.72 -5.02
C SER A 44 -7.61 -0.27 -5.15
N VAL A 45 -6.32 -0.04 -4.91
CA VAL A 45 -5.70 1.28 -5.06
C VAL A 45 -5.82 1.78 -6.51
N THR A 46 -5.49 0.95 -7.50
CA THR A 46 -5.61 1.32 -8.92
C THR A 46 -7.04 1.69 -9.30
N ARG A 47 -8.05 0.99 -8.77
CA ARG A 47 -9.46 1.34 -9.00
C ARG A 47 -9.86 2.66 -8.34
N LEU A 48 -9.35 2.95 -7.14
CA LEU A 48 -9.61 4.23 -6.46
C LEU A 48 -8.93 5.40 -7.19
N GLU A 49 -7.70 5.23 -7.66
CA GLU A 49 -6.97 6.22 -8.46
C GLU A 49 -7.69 6.49 -9.80
N ASP A 50 -8.17 5.44 -10.47
CA ASP A 50 -8.95 5.58 -11.69
C ASP A 50 -10.29 6.29 -11.42
N SER A 51 -10.96 5.97 -10.31
CA SER A 51 -12.16 6.68 -9.87
C SER A 51 -11.90 8.16 -9.63
N ASN A 52 -10.78 8.53 -8.97
CA ASN A 52 -10.43 9.92 -8.75
C ASN A 52 -10.19 10.66 -10.07
N ARG A 53 -9.48 10.04 -11.01
CA ARG A 53 -9.27 10.60 -12.35
C ARG A 53 -10.58 10.82 -13.10
N GLN A 54 -11.52 9.88 -13.01
CA GLN A 54 -12.84 10.01 -13.65
C GLN A 54 -13.65 11.15 -13.01
N ILE A 55 -13.62 11.30 -11.69
CA ILE A 55 -14.29 12.41 -10.99
C ILE A 55 -13.68 13.75 -11.40
N GLU A 56 -12.35 13.85 -11.42
CA GLU A 56 -11.65 15.07 -11.84
C GLU A 56 -11.95 15.45 -13.30
N GLN A 57 -11.94 14.45 -14.20
CA GLN A 57 -12.30 14.65 -15.60
C GLN A 57 -13.75 15.13 -15.72
N PHE A 58 -14.69 14.49 -15.00
CA PHE A 58 -16.08 14.91 -14.99
C PHE A 58 -16.24 16.36 -14.53
N VAL A 59 -15.59 16.74 -13.42
CA VAL A 59 -15.60 18.11 -12.90
C VAL A 59 -15.01 19.10 -13.90
N GLN A 60 -13.97 18.71 -14.64
CA GLN A 60 -13.35 19.56 -15.66
C GLN A 60 -14.24 19.73 -16.89
N GLU A 61 -14.94 18.68 -17.32
CA GLU A 61 -15.82 18.67 -18.50
C GLU A 61 -17.16 19.35 -18.25
N THR A 62 -17.71 19.24 -17.02
CA THR A 62 -19.00 19.83 -16.63
C THR A 62 -18.85 21.05 -15.73
N ALA A 63 -17.67 21.67 -15.70
CA ALA A 63 -17.33 22.78 -14.81
C ALA A 63 -18.32 23.96 -14.88
N ASP A 64 -18.91 24.22 -16.03
CA ASP A 64 -19.85 25.33 -16.25
C ASP A 64 -21.29 24.98 -15.82
N GLU A 65 -21.60 23.70 -15.64
CA GLU A 65 -22.92 23.18 -15.24
C GLU A 65 -23.00 22.87 -13.74
N LEU A 66 -21.85 22.66 -13.09
CA LEU A 66 -21.74 22.36 -11.67
C LEU A 66 -21.66 23.65 -10.84
N ASP A 67 -22.47 23.70 -9.78
CA ASP A 67 -22.35 24.76 -8.79
C ASP A 67 -21.13 24.54 -7.86
N ASP A 68 -20.85 25.52 -7.01
CA ASP A 68 -19.71 25.44 -6.10
C ASP A 68 -19.87 24.34 -5.03
N HIS A 69 -21.12 23.94 -4.74
CA HIS A 69 -21.41 22.86 -3.80
C HIS A 69 -21.08 21.50 -4.42
N ASP A 70 -21.53 21.24 -5.65
CA ASP A 70 -21.25 20.01 -6.38
C ASP A 70 -19.74 19.82 -6.57
N LYS A 71 -19.03 20.89 -6.94
CA LYS A 71 -17.55 20.88 -7.06
C LYS A 71 -16.87 20.55 -5.74
N ALA A 72 -17.39 21.06 -4.62
CA ALA A 72 -16.85 20.77 -3.30
C ALA A 72 -17.11 19.32 -2.89
N GLU A 73 -18.29 18.78 -3.18
CA GLU A 73 -18.63 17.38 -2.89
C GLU A 73 -17.74 16.41 -3.68
N MET A 74 -17.54 16.66 -4.98
CA MET A 74 -16.64 15.85 -5.81
C MET A 74 -15.19 15.89 -5.31
N ARG A 75 -14.70 17.06 -4.87
CA ARG A 75 -13.37 17.17 -4.25
C ARG A 75 -13.27 16.42 -2.93
N ASN A 76 -14.32 16.45 -2.11
CA ASN A 76 -14.36 15.67 -0.87
C ASN A 76 -14.33 14.18 -1.16
N ALA A 77 -15.05 13.71 -2.19
CA ALA A 77 -15.00 12.31 -2.62
C ALA A 77 -13.59 11.88 -3.05
N CYS A 78 -12.87 12.70 -3.82
CA CYS A 78 -11.46 12.43 -4.14
C CYS A 78 -10.58 12.36 -2.88
N THR A 79 -10.80 13.30 -1.93
CA THR A 79 -10.04 13.35 -0.67
C THR A 79 -10.28 12.12 0.20
N ASP A 80 -11.52 11.64 0.29
CA ASP A 80 -11.88 10.43 1.03
C ASP A 80 -11.28 9.16 0.38
N ASN A 81 -11.25 9.12 -0.94
CA ASN A 81 -10.58 8.07 -1.69
C ASN A 81 -9.07 8.09 -1.44
N ASP A 82 -8.42 9.27 -1.45
CA ASP A 82 -6.99 9.42 -1.18
C ASP A 82 -6.63 8.97 0.25
N ALA A 83 -7.48 9.30 1.23
CA ALA A 83 -7.33 8.81 2.60
C ALA A 83 -7.44 7.28 2.67
N THR A 84 -8.31 6.68 1.85
CA THR A 84 -8.45 5.23 1.74
C THR A 84 -7.24 4.59 1.07
N ILE A 85 -6.74 5.16 -0.03
CA ILE A 85 -5.51 4.75 -0.71
C ILE A 85 -4.34 4.76 0.26
N SER A 86 -4.18 5.84 1.03
CA SER A 86 -3.11 5.98 2.02
C SER A 86 -3.14 4.87 3.08
N LYS A 87 -4.33 4.54 3.59
CA LYS A 87 -4.50 3.44 4.56
C LYS A 87 -4.17 2.09 3.93
N GLN A 88 -4.62 1.84 2.70
CA GLN A 88 -4.36 0.59 1.99
C GLN A 88 -2.85 0.43 1.70
N ASN A 89 -2.18 1.48 1.25
CA ASN A 89 -0.74 1.48 1.03
C ASN A 89 0.05 1.18 2.32
N GLY A 90 -0.35 1.77 3.46
CA GLY A 90 0.29 1.46 4.74
C GLY A 90 0.11 -0.02 5.18
N VAL A 91 -1.01 -0.66 4.80
CA VAL A 91 -1.17 -2.11 5.02
C VAL A 91 -0.32 -2.92 4.04
N VAL A 92 -0.22 -2.50 2.78
CA VAL A 92 0.67 -3.14 1.80
C VAL A 92 2.12 -3.10 2.29
N GLU A 93 2.60 -1.97 2.82
CA GLU A 93 3.94 -1.88 3.41
C GLU A 93 4.16 -2.92 4.51
N LYS A 94 3.23 -3.01 5.48
CA LYS A 94 3.31 -4.03 6.55
C LYS A 94 3.31 -5.46 6.02
N LEU A 95 2.52 -5.75 4.98
CA LEU A 95 2.48 -7.07 4.35
C LEU A 95 3.81 -7.40 3.67
N PHE A 96 4.44 -6.41 3.02
CA PHE A 96 5.78 -6.55 2.47
C PHE A 96 6.81 -6.84 3.55
N ASP A 97 6.81 -6.07 4.65
CA ASP A 97 7.78 -6.25 5.74
C ASP A 97 7.71 -7.66 6.34
N VAL A 98 6.50 -8.16 6.56
CA VAL A 98 6.28 -9.52 7.08
C VAL A 98 6.66 -10.59 6.05
N LEU A 99 6.44 -10.33 4.76
CA LEU A 99 6.80 -11.25 3.69
C LEU A 99 8.32 -11.33 3.50
N GLU A 100 9.03 -10.20 3.58
CA GLU A 100 10.50 -10.13 3.59
C GLU A 100 11.08 -10.81 4.83
N GLU A 101 10.54 -10.53 6.03
CA GLU A 101 10.93 -11.19 7.30
C GLU A 101 10.82 -12.73 7.16
N LYS A 102 9.73 -13.20 6.56
CA LYS A 102 9.44 -14.64 6.44
C LYS A 102 10.28 -15.36 5.39
N THR A 103 10.53 -14.71 4.25
CA THR A 103 11.24 -15.32 3.12
C THR A 103 12.75 -15.12 3.20
N GLY A 104 13.20 -14.11 3.95
CA GLY A 104 14.61 -13.69 3.96
C GLY A 104 15.08 -13.12 2.62
N GLN A 105 14.17 -12.86 1.69
CA GLN A 105 14.46 -12.34 0.37
C GLN A 105 14.26 -10.82 0.38
N GLN A 106 15.26 -10.06 -0.06
CA GLN A 106 15.12 -8.62 -0.28
C GLN A 106 14.51 -8.30 -1.67
N ASP A 107 14.30 -9.31 -2.51
CA ASP A 107 13.76 -9.18 -3.87
C ASP A 107 12.32 -9.72 -3.99
N VAL A 108 11.53 -9.59 -2.91
CA VAL A 108 10.13 -10.03 -2.86
C VAL A 108 9.30 -9.42 -4.00
N GLN A 109 9.61 -8.19 -4.40
CA GLN A 109 8.93 -7.50 -5.49
C GLN A 109 9.08 -8.23 -6.83
N SER A 110 10.31 -8.54 -7.25
CA SER A 110 10.56 -9.26 -8.50
C SER A 110 10.13 -10.71 -8.42
N HIS A 111 10.29 -11.34 -7.25
CA HIS A 111 9.98 -12.75 -7.04
C HIS A 111 8.48 -13.04 -7.12
N TYR A 112 7.64 -12.15 -6.58
CA TYR A 112 6.18 -12.36 -6.52
C TYR A 112 5.37 -11.48 -7.50
N GLY A 113 6.06 -10.60 -8.24
CA GLY A 113 5.45 -9.68 -9.20
C GLY A 113 4.52 -8.68 -8.52
N VAL A 114 4.96 -8.12 -7.39
CA VAL A 114 4.21 -7.15 -6.58
C VAL A 114 5.07 -5.90 -6.40
N SER A 115 4.46 -4.72 -6.37
CA SER A 115 5.19 -3.45 -6.19
C SER A 115 5.04 -2.91 -4.77
N ARG A 116 6.14 -2.60 -4.10
CA ARG A 116 6.05 -1.89 -2.83
C ARG A 116 5.55 -0.47 -3.14
N PRO A 117 4.52 0.05 -2.45
CA PRO A 117 4.14 1.44 -2.62
C PRO A 117 5.38 2.30 -2.35
N ALA A 118 5.55 3.36 -3.12
CA ALA A 118 6.68 4.26 -2.95
C ALA A 118 6.54 4.90 -1.57
N SER A 119 7.26 4.38 -0.58
CA SER A 119 7.39 5.03 0.71
C SER A 119 7.93 6.43 0.43
N ALA A 120 7.26 7.47 0.96
CA ALA A 120 7.86 8.79 1.01
C ALA A 120 9.27 8.60 1.59
N PRO A 121 10.32 9.21 0.98
CA PRO A 121 11.70 8.83 1.26
C PRO A 121 11.97 9.02 2.75
N GLU A 122 12.01 7.92 3.49
CA GLU A 122 12.61 7.93 4.82
C GLU A 122 14.09 8.19 4.60
N GLY A 123 14.53 9.32 5.16
CA GLY A 123 15.89 9.80 5.01
C GLY A 123 16.89 8.69 5.28
N SER A 124 17.61 8.31 4.22
CA SER A 124 18.82 7.52 4.31
C SER A 124 19.84 8.34 5.10
N SER A 125 19.79 8.25 6.43
CA SER A 125 20.93 8.58 7.27
C SER A 125 21.93 7.47 7.05
N ASP A 126 22.70 7.65 5.99
CA ASP A 126 23.93 6.93 5.69
C ASP A 126 24.79 6.97 6.97
N ALA A 127 24.81 5.85 7.67
CA ALA A 127 25.66 5.63 8.82
C ALA A 127 27.08 5.49 8.30
N VAL A 128 27.82 6.61 8.24
CA VAL A 128 29.26 6.59 8.02
C VAL A 128 29.92 6.10 9.31
N PRO A 129 30.60 4.92 9.33
CA PRO A 129 31.40 4.54 10.48
C PRO A 129 32.77 5.22 10.32
N MET A 130 32.99 6.34 10.99
CA MET A 130 34.36 6.84 11.18
C MET A 130 34.94 6.23 12.46
N GLN A 131 35.58 5.09 12.25
CA GLN A 131 36.49 4.45 13.20
C GLN A 131 37.83 5.21 13.21
N GLU A 132 38.28 5.54 14.42
CA GLU A 132 39.67 5.72 14.87
C GLU A 132 40.55 6.80 14.20
N ASP A 133 41.02 7.78 14.98
CA ASP A 133 42.40 7.71 15.48
C ASP A 133 42.63 8.57 16.72
N ALA A 134 43.50 8.05 17.57
CA ALA A 134 43.86 8.54 18.88
C ALA A 134 44.91 9.67 18.84
N GLY A 135 44.93 10.46 19.91
CA GLY A 135 46.19 10.94 20.49
C GLY A 135 46.68 12.32 20.06
N GLY A 136 46.87 13.19 21.05
CA GLY A 136 47.81 14.32 20.90
C GLY A 136 47.39 15.61 21.59
N VAL A 137 47.51 15.65 22.92
CA VAL A 137 47.80 16.89 23.65
C VAL A 137 49.05 17.53 23.04
N PHE A 138 49.06 18.82 22.75
CA PHE A 138 50.20 19.70 23.06
C PHE A 138 49.81 21.18 23.01
N LEU A 139 49.95 21.80 24.20
CA LEU A 139 50.21 23.20 24.58
C LEU A 139 49.69 24.34 23.70
#